data_AF-A0A973RSF6-F1
#
_entry.id   AF-A0A973RSF6-F1
#
_cell.length_a   1.000
_cell.length_b   1.000
_cell.length_c   1.000
_cell.angle_alpha   90.00
_cell.angle_beta   90.00
_cell.angle_gamma   90.00
#
_symmetry.space_group_name_H-M   'P 1'
#
loop_
_entity.id
_entity.type
_entity.pdbx_description
1 polymer ?
#
loop_
_entity_poly.entity_id
_entity_poly.type
_entity_poly.pdbx_seq_one_letter_code
_entity_poly.pdbx_strand_id
1 'polypeptide(L)'
;MAELRLGPLLRYADGSSATVWVEASRPCTAEVRCADGARGEARTFQVAGHHYALVPVTGLTPGTTTPYDVLLDGTRVWPLPDAPGTPPRFPPSVIRTPHGGDGVRVAFGSCRWAAPPPDEHDPVGPDALDTLAARIAADPDGERPDVLLLLGDQVYADETSEATRRWLAARRDLSDPPGNEVADYEEYTRLYHESWLDPEVRWLLSTVPSCMIFDDHDVIDDWNTSAAWLEDMRATPWWRERLLSGLMSYWVHQHLGNLSPAELAADPLYAAVRELPDGTDELRAFACKADADPSSVRWSYRRDFGRVRVLMVDTRAARVLDEDDRAMLHPGETEWLREQALAERGSYDHLLIGTSLPWLLPHLVHDAEAWNAALCRGERGARWARFGEDLRRRADLEHWAAFPASFAALTGLIAQAGSGADAPATVLVLSGDVHHAYVAEPVWPSGAPDARVLQLTCSPVHNSVPLSVRIGFRFGWSAAARALGRRFARHGRCERPPVGWRKKGGPWFGNQLMTLTLNGRSARLRLEQAQPNRVLKTVEESTLTPT
;
A
#
# COMPACT_ATOMS: atom_id res chain seq x y z
N MET A 1 0.54 5.06 34.71
CA MET A 1 1.73 5.36 33.89
C MET A 1 1.31 5.43 32.42
N ALA A 2 2.17 5.84 31.49
CA ALA A 2 1.80 5.91 30.08
C ALA A 2 2.04 4.53 29.51
N GLU A 3 1.11 4.04 28.70
CA GLU A 3 1.12 2.69 28.16
C GLU A 3 1.19 2.77 26.65
N LEU A 4 1.88 1.80 26.04
CA LEU A 4 1.98 1.69 24.59
C LEU A 4 0.71 1.04 24.03
N ARG A 5 -0.18 1.88 23.48
CA ARG A 5 -1.43 1.41 22.86
C ARG A 5 -1.16 0.68 21.58
N LEU A 6 -0.38 1.27 20.68
CA LEU A 6 -0.02 0.69 19.39
C LEU A 6 1.44 0.96 19.04
N GLY A 7 2.03 0.03 18.29
CA GLY A 7 3.44 0.07 17.89
C GLY A 7 4.39 -0.64 18.86
N PRO A 8 5.71 -0.44 18.74
CA PRO A 8 6.35 0.47 17.81
C PRO A 8 6.31 -0.03 16.36
N LEU A 9 6.21 0.92 15.43
CA LEU A 9 6.39 0.67 13.99
C LEU A 9 7.70 1.34 13.56
N LEU A 10 8.63 0.57 13.01
CA LEU A 10 9.77 1.10 12.28
C LEU A 10 9.28 1.58 10.91
N ARG A 11 9.35 2.88 10.68
CA ARG A 11 8.76 3.55 9.50
C ARG A 11 9.81 4.01 8.49
N TYR A 12 10.96 4.41 9.00
CA TYR A 12 12.09 4.87 8.20
C TYR A 12 13.38 4.26 8.75
N ALA A 13 14.29 3.90 7.86
CA ALA A 13 15.68 3.61 8.17
C ALA A 13 16.54 3.96 6.96
N ASP A 14 17.65 4.64 7.20
CA ASP A 14 18.71 4.88 6.22
C ASP A 14 20.08 4.51 6.82
N GLY A 15 21.16 5.00 6.21
CA GLY A 15 22.52 4.69 6.68
C GLY A 15 22.87 5.17 8.10
N SER A 16 22.11 6.11 8.69
CA SER A 16 22.48 6.71 10.00
C SER A 16 21.30 7.16 10.86
N SER A 17 20.08 7.07 10.34
CA SER A 17 18.86 7.53 10.99
C SER A 17 17.71 6.55 10.80
N ALA A 18 16.72 6.64 11.69
CA ALA A 18 15.49 5.90 11.61
C ALA A 18 14.33 6.70 12.19
N THR A 19 13.10 6.29 11.89
CA THR A 19 11.89 6.86 12.51
C THR A 19 11.04 5.74 13.06
N VAL A 20 10.71 5.83 14.35
CA VAL A 20 9.82 4.88 15.04
C VAL A 20 8.51 5.60 15.39
N TRP A 21 7.39 5.02 14.97
CA TRP A 21 6.05 5.52 15.27
C TRP A 21 5.45 4.75 16.47
N VAL A 22 4.74 5.46 17.34
CA VAL A 22 4.01 4.87 18.49
C VAL A 22 2.69 5.60 18.75
N GLU A 23 1.73 4.88 19.33
CA GLU A 23 0.55 5.45 19.99
C GLU A 23 0.62 5.17 21.50
N ALA A 24 0.45 6.21 22.31
CA ALA A 24 0.47 6.17 23.76
C ALA A 24 -0.92 6.37 24.36
N SER A 25 -1.13 5.87 25.58
CA SER A 25 -2.43 5.94 26.25
C SER A 25 -2.83 7.29 26.84
N ARG A 26 -1.88 8.23 26.91
CA ARG A 26 -2.02 9.58 27.45
C ARG A 26 -0.83 10.44 26.97
N PRO A 27 -0.86 11.79 27.12
CA PRO A 27 0.26 12.64 26.75
C PRO A 27 1.54 12.24 27.48
N CYS A 28 2.64 12.06 26.76
CA CYS A 28 3.94 11.69 27.33
C CYS A 28 5.11 12.07 26.39
N THR A 29 6.33 11.85 26.86
CA THR A 29 7.52 11.83 25.99
C THR A 29 7.84 10.38 25.60
N ALA A 30 7.86 10.10 24.30
CA ALA A 30 8.33 8.84 23.75
C ALA A 30 9.83 8.93 23.45
N GLU A 31 10.59 7.90 23.84
CA GLU A 31 12.02 7.81 23.63
C GLU A 31 12.37 6.45 23.01
N VAL A 32 13.28 6.45 22.05
CA VAL A 32 13.90 5.25 21.49
C VAL A 32 15.37 5.24 21.88
N ARG A 33 15.84 4.13 22.46
CA ARG A 33 17.24 3.93 22.86
C ARG A 33 17.81 2.70 22.17
N CYS A 34 18.86 2.89 21.40
CA CYS A 34 19.55 1.82 20.70
C CYS A 34 20.78 1.35 21.50
N ALA A 35 21.12 0.07 21.36
CA ALA A 35 22.23 -0.54 22.07
C ALA A 35 23.61 0.06 21.71
N ASP A 36 23.74 0.67 20.54
CA ASP A 36 24.96 1.36 20.08
C ASP A 36 25.07 2.82 20.57
N GLY A 37 24.11 3.29 21.36
CA GLY A 37 24.06 4.65 21.90
C GLY A 37 23.26 5.63 21.05
N ALA A 38 22.81 5.25 19.85
CA ALA A 38 21.86 6.06 19.08
C ALA A 38 20.54 6.21 19.88
N ARG A 39 19.92 7.38 19.75
CA ARG A 39 18.66 7.66 20.45
C ARG A 39 17.84 8.73 19.76
N GLY A 40 16.59 8.82 20.14
CA GLY A 40 15.66 9.86 19.73
C GLY A 40 14.57 10.05 20.78
N GLU A 41 14.02 11.26 20.87
CA GLU A 41 12.86 11.54 21.70
C GLU A 41 11.87 12.46 20.98
N ALA A 42 10.59 12.27 21.25
CA ALA A 42 9.52 13.15 20.77
C ALA A 42 8.38 13.21 21.78
N ARG A 43 7.79 14.40 21.94
CA ARG A 43 6.52 14.57 22.67
C ARG A 43 5.38 14.04 21.82
N THR A 44 4.41 13.38 22.45
CA THR A 44 3.21 12.97 21.75
C THR A 44 2.36 14.17 21.35
N PHE A 45 1.86 14.19 20.13
CA PHE A 45 0.79 15.11 19.68
C PHE A 45 -0.57 14.41 19.79
N GLN A 46 -1.65 15.18 19.96
CA GLN A 46 -3.00 14.64 20.12
C GLN A 46 -3.83 14.82 18.84
N VAL A 47 -4.56 13.77 18.46
CA VAL A 47 -5.61 13.79 17.44
C VAL A 47 -6.78 12.95 17.93
N ALA A 48 -7.97 13.52 17.97
CA ALA A 48 -9.24 12.93 18.39
C ALA A 48 -9.14 12.16 19.74
N GLY A 49 -8.37 12.69 20.69
CA GLY A 49 -8.17 12.06 22.01
C GLY A 49 -7.12 10.93 22.04
N HIS A 50 -6.47 10.61 20.93
CA HIS A 50 -5.34 9.69 20.85
C HIS A 50 -4.01 10.44 20.84
N HIS A 51 -2.94 9.80 21.32
CA HIS A 51 -1.63 10.43 21.48
C HIS A 51 -0.56 9.69 20.68
N TYR A 52 0.00 10.35 19.67
CA TYR A 52 0.93 9.74 18.72
C TYR A 52 2.30 10.40 18.80
N ALA A 53 3.36 9.64 18.51
CA ALA A 53 4.69 10.19 18.31
C ALA A 53 5.41 9.51 17.15
N LEU A 54 6.09 10.31 16.33
CA LEU A 54 7.15 9.84 15.44
C LEU A 54 8.47 10.26 16.09
N VAL A 55 9.31 9.29 16.41
CA VAL A 55 10.58 9.49 17.12
C VAL A 55 11.73 9.34 16.12
N PRO A 56 12.36 10.44 15.66
CA PRO A 56 13.56 10.38 14.84
C PRO A 56 14.74 9.92 15.69
N VAL A 57 15.35 8.80 15.30
CA VAL A 57 16.57 8.25 15.89
C VAL A 57 17.74 8.68 15.02
N THR A 58 18.79 9.23 15.64
CA THR A 58 19.99 9.68 14.93
C THR A 58 21.25 9.11 15.57
N GLY A 59 22.33 9.07 14.79
CA GLY A 59 23.62 8.56 15.25
C GLY A 59 23.73 7.04 15.22
N LEU A 60 22.89 6.37 14.43
CA LEU A 60 23.01 4.92 14.21
C LEU A 60 24.32 4.64 13.49
N THR A 61 24.98 3.55 13.90
CA THR A 61 26.18 3.09 13.21
C THR A 61 25.79 2.56 11.82
N PRO A 62 26.41 3.00 10.72
CA PRO A 62 26.09 2.48 9.39
C PRO A 62 26.46 1.00 9.21
N GLY A 63 25.63 0.24 8.49
CA GLY A 63 25.86 -1.17 8.21
C GLY A 63 25.73 -2.09 9.43
N THR A 64 24.97 -1.70 10.45
CA THR A 64 24.77 -2.50 11.67
C THR A 64 23.31 -2.91 11.86
N THR A 65 23.13 -3.96 12.64
CA THR A 65 21.83 -4.36 13.19
C THR A 65 21.83 -4.04 14.67
N THR A 66 21.06 -3.02 15.08
CA THR A 66 21.11 -2.49 16.43
C THR A 66 19.78 -2.74 17.15
N PRO A 67 19.76 -3.53 18.24
CA PRO A 67 18.59 -3.67 19.10
C PRO A 67 18.19 -2.33 19.74
N TYR A 68 16.89 -2.13 19.98
CA TYR A 68 16.39 -0.93 20.62
C TYR A 68 15.24 -1.18 21.59
N ASP A 69 15.13 -0.29 22.57
CA ASP A 69 14.02 -0.20 23.51
C ASP A 69 13.17 1.05 23.22
N VAL A 70 11.87 0.99 23.55
CA VAL A 70 10.99 2.17 23.57
C VAL A 70 10.56 2.46 24.99
N LEU A 71 10.61 3.73 25.37
CA LEU A 71 10.24 4.23 26.68
C LEU A 71 9.18 5.32 26.56
N LEU A 72 8.21 5.34 27.49
CA LEU A 72 7.27 6.45 27.67
C LEU A 72 7.49 7.05 29.06
N ASP A 73 7.80 8.34 29.12
CA ASP A 73 8.19 9.06 30.36
C ASP A 73 9.28 8.32 31.17
N GLY A 74 10.25 7.72 30.47
CA GLY A 74 11.37 6.97 31.07
C GLY A 74 11.04 5.54 31.51
N THR A 75 9.79 5.10 31.39
CA THR A 75 9.39 3.70 31.63
C THR A 75 9.47 2.90 30.33
N ARG A 76 10.23 1.80 30.31
CA ARG A 76 10.30 0.91 29.15
C ARG A 76 8.95 0.23 28.90
N VAL A 77 8.46 0.37 27.67
CA VAL A 77 7.19 -0.20 27.19
C VAL A 77 7.36 -1.14 26.00
N TRP A 78 8.55 -1.17 25.39
CA TRP A 78 8.91 -2.13 24.35
C TRP A 78 10.38 -2.57 24.53
N PRO A 79 10.71 -3.87 24.36
CA PRO A 79 9.80 -4.99 24.13
C PRO A 79 8.79 -5.17 25.27
N LEU A 80 7.64 -5.78 24.96
CA LEU A 80 6.64 -6.10 25.98
C LEU A 80 7.25 -7.06 27.02
N PRO A 81 6.89 -6.95 28.31
CA PRO A 81 7.36 -7.89 29.32
C PRO A 81 6.87 -9.31 28.99
N ASP A 82 7.78 -10.28 28.98
CA ASP A 82 7.42 -11.69 28.90
C ASP A 82 6.67 -12.15 30.15
N ALA A 83 5.81 -13.16 30.01
CA ALA A 83 5.19 -13.78 31.17
C ALA A 83 6.28 -14.41 32.07
N PRO A 84 6.17 -14.30 33.40
CA PRO A 84 7.15 -14.86 34.31
C PRO A 84 7.35 -16.37 34.06
N GLY A 85 8.59 -16.78 33.78
CA GLY A 85 8.95 -18.18 33.56
C GLY A 85 8.74 -18.70 32.13
N THR A 86 8.36 -17.86 31.16
CA THR A 86 8.32 -18.22 29.74
C THR A 86 9.50 -17.59 28.98
N PRO A 87 10.11 -18.30 28.01
CA PRO A 87 11.09 -17.67 27.13
C PRO A 87 10.43 -16.56 26.28
N PRO A 88 11.21 -15.58 25.80
CA PRO A 88 10.69 -14.54 24.92
C PRO A 88 10.05 -15.14 23.67
N ARG A 89 8.85 -14.65 23.31
CA ARG A 89 8.16 -15.13 22.10
C ARG A 89 8.91 -14.75 20.82
N PHE A 90 9.55 -13.58 20.83
CA PHE A 90 10.27 -13.03 19.68
C PHE A 90 11.67 -12.53 20.09
N PRO A 91 12.64 -12.51 19.16
CA PRO A 91 13.90 -11.81 19.36
C PRO A 91 13.70 -10.30 19.62
N PRO A 92 14.71 -9.60 20.15
CA PRO A 92 14.66 -8.15 20.26
C PRO A 92 14.37 -7.48 18.91
N SER A 93 13.55 -6.43 18.91
CA SER A 93 13.38 -5.58 17.74
C SER A 93 14.69 -4.86 17.44
N VAL A 94 15.01 -4.74 16.16
CA VAL A 94 16.28 -4.17 15.70
C VAL A 94 16.01 -3.09 14.64
N ILE A 95 16.90 -2.11 14.58
CA ILE A 95 17.02 -1.19 13.45
C ILE A 95 18.22 -1.67 12.62
N ARG A 96 18.00 -1.88 11.33
CA ARG A 96 19.07 -2.22 10.38
C ARG A 96 19.38 -1.02 9.53
N THR A 97 20.63 -0.58 9.56
CA THR A 97 21.15 0.43 8.64
C THR A 97 21.87 -0.31 7.50
N PRO A 98 21.62 0.05 6.22
CA PRO A 98 22.29 -0.60 5.10
C PRO A 98 23.80 -0.28 5.07
N HIS A 99 24.63 -1.21 4.62
CA HIS A 99 26.03 -0.92 4.30
C HIS A 99 26.11 -0.29 2.90
N GLY A 100 27.11 0.58 2.68
CA GLY A 100 27.32 1.19 1.36
C GLY A 100 27.62 0.11 0.30
N GLY A 101 26.77 0.00 -0.71
CA GLY A 101 26.91 -0.99 -1.79
C GLY A 101 26.15 -2.30 -1.56
N ASP A 102 25.40 -2.44 -0.46
CA ASP A 102 24.52 -3.60 -0.26
C ASP A 102 23.35 -3.59 -1.26
N GLY A 103 22.94 -4.79 -1.66
CA GLY A 103 21.67 -4.97 -2.35
C GLY A 103 20.49 -4.72 -1.41
N VAL A 104 19.34 -4.38 -1.97
CA VAL A 104 18.09 -4.14 -1.24
C VAL A 104 17.11 -5.28 -1.50
N ARG A 105 16.53 -5.82 -0.42
CA ARG A 105 15.42 -6.77 -0.47
C ARG A 105 14.10 -6.06 -0.16
N VAL A 106 13.25 -5.96 -1.18
CA VAL A 106 11.94 -5.31 -1.10
C VAL A 106 10.87 -6.39 -1.11
N ALA A 107 10.19 -6.63 0.00
CA ALA A 107 9.01 -7.48 0.03
C ALA A 107 7.73 -6.64 -0.11
N PHE A 108 6.75 -7.11 -0.87
CA PHE A 108 5.53 -6.35 -1.11
C PHE A 108 4.28 -7.22 -1.29
N GLY A 109 3.14 -6.60 -1.01
CA GLY A 109 1.79 -7.15 -1.19
C GLY A 109 0.71 -6.12 -0.84
N SER A 110 -0.56 -6.49 -0.92
CA SER A 110 -1.72 -5.68 -0.50
C SER A 110 -2.78 -6.56 0.18
N CYS A 111 -4.01 -6.07 0.32
CA CYS A 111 -5.22 -6.84 0.64
C CYS A 111 -5.01 -7.78 1.83
N ARG A 112 -4.73 -7.18 2.98
CA ARG A 112 -4.54 -7.89 4.24
C ARG A 112 -5.74 -7.67 5.13
N TRP A 113 -6.65 -8.64 5.17
CA TRP A 113 -7.61 -8.69 6.25
C TRP A 113 -6.90 -9.06 7.56
N ALA A 114 -7.31 -8.51 8.69
CA ALA A 114 -6.68 -8.86 9.96
C ALA A 114 -6.92 -10.35 10.27
N ALA A 115 -5.87 -11.08 10.64
CA ALA A 115 -5.99 -12.47 11.07
C ALA A 115 -6.88 -12.56 12.33
N PRO A 116 -7.83 -13.49 12.38
CA PRO A 116 -8.61 -13.70 13.59
C PRO A 116 -7.71 -14.28 14.71
N PRO A 117 -8.13 -14.21 15.98
CA PRO A 117 -7.42 -14.84 17.08
C PRO A 117 -7.09 -16.32 16.81
N PRO A 118 -5.97 -16.86 17.34
CA PRO A 118 -5.51 -18.23 17.03
C PRO A 118 -6.51 -19.37 17.32
N ASP A 119 -7.49 -19.12 18.18
CA ASP A 119 -8.55 -20.04 18.58
C ASP A 119 -9.83 -19.95 17.71
N GLU A 120 -9.89 -18.99 16.79
CA GLU A 120 -10.99 -18.80 15.85
C GLU A 120 -10.67 -19.38 14.45
N HIS A 121 -11.71 -19.76 13.71
CA HIS A 121 -11.53 -20.26 12.34
C HIS A 121 -11.19 -19.11 11.40
N ASP A 122 -10.03 -19.19 10.78
CA ASP A 122 -9.64 -18.31 9.69
C ASP A 122 -10.18 -18.81 8.33
N PRO A 123 -11.14 -18.09 7.72
CA PRO A 123 -11.74 -18.49 6.45
C PRO A 123 -10.83 -18.24 5.24
N VAL A 124 -9.80 -17.39 5.37
CA VAL A 124 -8.93 -16.99 4.25
C VAL A 124 -7.56 -17.69 4.28
N GLY A 125 -7.21 -18.31 5.40
CA GLY A 125 -6.01 -19.13 5.57
C GLY A 125 -4.79 -18.31 5.99
N PRO A 126 -3.61 -18.93 6.18
CA PRO A 126 -2.50 -18.32 6.91
C PRO A 126 -2.07 -16.95 6.36
N ASP A 127 -1.89 -15.97 7.25
CA ASP A 127 -1.38 -14.64 6.93
C ASP A 127 0.09 -14.70 6.50
N ALA A 128 0.40 -14.09 5.35
CA ALA A 128 1.75 -14.08 4.81
C ALA A 128 2.72 -13.21 5.62
N LEU A 129 2.25 -12.14 6.29
CA LEU A 129 3.08 -11.34 7.21
C LEU A 129 3.36 -12.10 8.50
N ASP A 130 2.38 -12.81 9.06
CA ASP A 130 2.61 -13.65 10.25
C ASP A 130 3.65 -14.74 9.95
N THR A 131 3.52 -15.34 8.78
CA THR A 131 4.44 -16.39 8.32
C THR A 131 5.85 -15.82 8.07
N LEU A 132 5.95 -14.59 7.56
CA LEU A 132 7.23 -13.89 7.42
C LEU A 132 7.84 -13.57 8.80
N ALA A 133 7.04 -13.08 9.74
CA ALA A 133 7.47 -12.81 11.11
C ALA A 133 8.02 -14.09 11.77
N ALA A 134 7.30 -15.20 11.66
CA ALA A 134 7.74 -16.49 12.17
C ALA A 134 9.06 -16.96 11.55
N ARG A 135 9.26 -16.78 10.23
CA ARG A 135 10.52 -17.10 9.55
C ARG A 135 11.69 -16.29 10.12
N ILE A 136 11.53 -14.97 10.24
CA ILE A 136 12.59 -14.08 10.75
C ILE A 136 12.86 -14.36 12.23
N ALA A 137 11.83 -14.63 13.03
CA ALA A 137 11.99 -14.94 14.44
C ALA A 137 12.74 -16.26 14.67
N ALA A 138 12.55 -17.25 13.79
CA ALA A 138 13.23 -18.55 13.85
C ALA A 138 14.71 -18.48 13.45
N ASP A 139 15.09 -17.53 12.59
CA ASP A 139 16.47 -17.28 12.16
C ASP A 139 16.75 -15.76 12.09
N PRO A 140 17.04 -15.12 13.25
CA PRO A 140 17.17 -13.66 13.33
C PRO A 140 18.33 -13.07 12.52
N ASP A 141 19.37 -13.89 12.28
CA ASP A 141 20.54 -13.56 11.45
C ASP A 141 20.34 -13.94 9.97
N GLY A 142 19.22 -14.57 9.65
CA GLY A 142 18.88 -15.10 8.33
C GLY A 142 18.37 -14.08 7.32
N GLU A 143 17.81 -14.60 6.22
CA GLU A 143 17.25 -13.78 5.15
C GLU A 143 15.98 -13.04 5.60
N ARG A 144 15.97 -11.72 5.45
CA ARG A 144 14.82 -10.86 5.71
C ARG A 144 14.74 -9.70 4.72
N PRO A 145 13.55 -9.12 4.50
CA PRO A 145 13.42 -7.88 3.74
C PRO A 145 14.05 -6.70 4.47
N ASP A 146 14.58 -5.76 3.70
CA ASP A 146 15.06 -4.46 4.18
C ASP A 146 13.90 -3.45 4.26
N VAL A 147 12.83 -3.66 3.47
CA VAL A 147 11.61 -2.85 3.51
C VAL A 147 10.40 -3.66 3.07
N LEU A 148 9.25 -3.39 3.70
CA LEU A 148 7.92 -3.83 3.26
C LEU A 148 7.22 -2.70 2.49
N LEU A 149 6.74 -3.00 1.27
CA LEU A 149 5.84 -2.10 0.53
C LEU A 149 4.42 -2.69 0.58
N LEU A 150 3.52 -2.00 1.26
CA LEU A 150 2.12 -2.40 1.40
C LEU A 150 1.27 -1.51 0.51
N LEU A 151 0.70 -2.11 -0.54
CA LEU A 151 0.21 -1.39 -1.71
C LEU A 151 -1.28 -1.03 -1.65
N GLY A 152 -1.96 -1.29 -0.55
CA GLY A 152 -3.40 -1.03 -0.44
C GLY A 152 -4.10 -2.00 0.50
N ASP A 153 -5.24 -1.58 1.05
CA ASP A 153 -6.10 -2.40 1.92
C ASP A 153 -5.37 -2.93 3.17
N GLN A 154 -4.82 -1.98 3.93
CA GLN A 154 -4.18 -2.28 5.21
C GLN A 154 -5.21 -2.49 6.32
N VAL A 155 -6.40 -1.91 6.12
CA VAL A 155 -7.60 -2.04 6.93
C VAL A 155 -8.81 -2.10 5.99
N TYR A 156 -9.91 -2.69 6.47
CA TYR A 156 -11.17 -2.81 5.72
C TYR A 156 -12.28 -2.12 6.52
N ALA A 157 -12.66 -0.91 6.08
CA ALA A 157 -13.62 -0.05 6.78
C ALA A 157 -15.07 -0.48 6.56
N ASP A 158 -15.33 -1.21 5.48
CA ASP A 158 -16.61 -1.72 5.01
C ASP A 158 -16.77 -3.23 5.27
N GLU A 159 -15.69 -4.00 5.23
CA GLU A 159 -15.69 -5.42 5.57
C GLU A 159 -15.11 -5.70 6.96
N THR A 160 -15.89 -5.39 8.00
CA THR A 160 -15.43 -5.52 9.40
C THR A 160 -15.50 -6.96 9.93
N SER A 161 -14.56 -7.33 10.80
CA SER A 161 -14.53 -8.62 11.52
C SER A 161 -15.71 -8.77 12.50
N GLU A 162 -16.05 -9.99 12.91
CA GLU A 162 -17.09 -10.20 13.94
C GLU A 162 -16.75 -9.54 15.29
N ALA A 163 -15.46 -9.49 15.65
CA ALA A 163 -15.00 -8.82 16.87
C ALA A 163 -15.22 -7.30 16.78
N THR A 164 -14.85 -6.69 15.66
CA THR A 164 -15.10 -5.26 15.40
C THR A 164 -16.59 -4.95 15.35
N ARG A 165 -17.43 -5.78 14.70
CA ARG A 165 -18.89 -5.63 14.72
C ARG A 165 -19.48 -5.63 16.13
N ARG A 166 -19.02 -6.53 17.01
CA ARG A 166 -19.45 -6.56 18.42
C ARG A 166 -19.04 -5.28 19.16
N TRP A 167 -17.84 -4.77 18.89
CA TRP A 167 -17.37 -3.52 19.49
C TRP A 167 -18.15 -2.30 18.99
N LEU A 168 -18.46 -2.23 17.69
CA LEU A 168 -19.31 -1.20 17.09
C LEU A 168 -20.72 -1.20 17.71
N ALA A 169 -21.33 -2.38 17.85
CA ALA A 169 -22.66 -2.54 18.46
C ALA A 169 -22.75 -2.08 19.91
N ALA A 170 -21.62 -2.02 20.62
CA ALA A 170 -21.56 -1.48 21.98
C ALA A 170 -21.49 0.06 22.01
N ARG A 171 -21.21 0.70 20.87
CA ARG A 171 -21.03 2.16 20.74
C ARG A 171 -22.21 2.86 20.10
N ARG A 172 -22.84 2.24 19.09
CA ARG A 172 -23.98 2.79 18.36
C ARG A 172 -24.91 1.69 17.84
N ASP A 173 -26.13 2.08 17.47
CA ASP A 173 -27.09 1.19 16.83
C ASP A 173 -26.61 0.86 15.40
N LEU A 174 -26.40 -0.43 15.10
CA LEU A 174 -25.96 -0.89 13.78
C LEU A 174 -27.13 -1.05 12.78
N SER A 175 -28.36 -0.76 13.18
CA SER A 175 -29.47 -0.61 12.24
C SER A 175 -29.44 0.76 11.54
N ASP A 176 -28.77 1.74 12.14
CA ASP A 176 -28.51 3.03 11.51
C ASP A 176 -27.30 2.94 10.56
N PRO A 177 -27.32 3.64 9.41
CA PRO A 177 -26.16 3.72 8.52
C PRO A 177 -24.89 4.26 9.23
N PRO A 178 -23.68 3.77 8.89
CA PRO A 178 -23.36 2.82 7.82
C PRO A 178 -23.47 1.34 8.26
N GLY A 179 -24.31 1.03 9.24
CA GLY A 179 -24.54 -0.33 9.69
C GLY A 179 -23.35 -0.90 10.44
N ASN A 180 -22.85 -2.05 10.00
CA ASN A 180 -21.72 -2.74 10.62
C ASN A 180 -20.34 -2.27 10.12
N GLU A 181 -20.31 -1.26 9.25
CA GLU A 181 -19.10 -0.62 8.73
C GLU A 181 -18.61 0.51 9.65
N VAL A 182 -17.39 0.98 9.47
CA VAL A 182 -16.78 2.07 10.24
C VAL A 182 -17.32 3.45 9.81
N ALA A 183 -17.57 4.32 10.79
CA ALA A 183 -18.22 5.61 10.61
C ALA A 183 -17.36 6.83 11.01
N ASP A 184 -16.50 6.70 12.02
CA ASP A 184 -15.76 7.83 12.60
C ASP A 184 -14.29 7.48 12.93
N TYR A 185 -13.52 8.48 13.37
CA TYR A 185 -12.08 8.34 13.63
C TYR A 185 -11.75 7.26 14.68
N GLU A 186 -12.53 7.16 15.76
CA GLU A 186 -12.32 6.17 16.82
C GLU A 186 -12.66 4.76 16.31
N GLU A 187 -13.65 4.63 15.43
CA GLU A 187 -13.93 3.37 14.75
C GLU A 187 -12.81 2.99 13.75
N TYR A 188 -12.15 3.96 13.11
CA TYR A 188 -10.95 3.71 12.31
C TYR A 188 -9.75 3.26 13.16
N THR A 189 -9.52 3.87 14.32
CA THR A 189 -8.40 3.44 15.20
C THR A 189 -8.56 2.00 15.66
N ARG A 190 -9.81 1.54 15.86
CA ARG A 190 -10.12 0.14 16.13
C ARG A 190 -9.62 -0.80 15.02
N LEU A 191 -9.74 -0.42 13.74
CA LEU A 191 -9.25 -1.26 12.64
C LEU A 191 -7.72 -1.39 12.67
N TYR A 192 -7.01 -0.29 12.94
CA TYR A 192 -5.55 -0.32 13.07
C TYR A 192 -5.11 -1.13 14.30
N HIS A 193 -5.84 -1.03 15.42
CA HIS A 193 -5.59 -1.86 16.59
C HIS A 193 -5.79 -3.34 16.27
N GLU A 194 -6.87 -3.70 15.60
CA GLU A 194 -7.12 -5.07 15.17
C GLU A 194 -6.05 -5.58 14.20
N SER A 195 -5.65 -4.77 13.22
CA SER A 195 -4.68 -5.16 12.19
C SER A 195 -3.24 -5.27 12.73
N TRP A 196 -2.83 -4.37 13.62
CA TRP A 196 -1.41 -4.20 14.01
C TRP A 196 -1.10 -4.59 15.47
N LEU A 197 -2.08 -5.00 16.27
CA LEU A 197 -1.83 -5.62 17.59
C LEU A 197 -1.64 -7.14 17.52
N ASP A 198 -1.87 -7.75 16.36
CA ASP A 198 -1.42 -9.11 16.12
C ASP A 198 0.07 -9.24 16.52
N PRO A 199 0.46 -10.17 17.41
CA PRO A 199 1.81 -10.19 17.95
C PRO A 199 2.91 -10.40 16.90
N GLU A 200 2.65 -11.21 15.88
CA GLU A 200 3.57 -11.49 14.78
C GLU A 200 3.75 -10.24 13.91
N VAL A 201 2.66 -9.60 13.47
CA VAL A 201 2.71 -8.36 12.68
C VAL A 201 3.28 -7.19 13.48
N ARG A 202 2.88 -7.02 14.74
CA ARG A 202 3.39 -5.97 15.63
C ARG A 202 4.90 -6.09 15.77
N TRP A 203 5.39 -7.31 15.99
CA TRP A 203 6.83 -7.55 16.04
C TRP A 203 7.49 -7.29 14.67
N LEU A 204 6.95 -7.81 13.57
CA LEU A 204 7.50 -7.61 12.23
C LEU A 204 7.65 -6.12 11.90
N LEU A 205 6.58 -5.33 12.11
CA LEU A 205 6.58 -3.88 11.85
C LEU A 205 7.53 -3.13 12.78
N SER A 206 7.87 -3.66 13.97
CA SER A 206 8.87 -3.06 14.85
C SER A 206 10.32 -3.24 14.36
N THR A 207 10.57 -4.16 13.42
CA THR A 207 11.93 -4.57 13.04
C THR A 207 12.19 -4.51 11.54
N VAL A 208 11.15 -4.36 10.71
CA VAL A 208 11.27 -4.12 9.27
C VAL A 208 10.58 -2.79 8.92
N PRO A 209 11.30 -1.83 8.33
CA PRO A 209 10.69 -0.61 7.80
C PRO A 209 9.53 -0.89 6.85
N SER A 210 8.46 -0.10 6.94
CA SER A 210 7.29 -0.24 6.06
C SER A 210 6.93 1.08 5.38
N CYS A 211 6.61 0.99 4.09
CA CYS A 211 6.06 2.07 3.26
C CYS A 211 4.66 1.63 2.80
N MET A 212 3.66 2.50 2.93
CA MET A 212 2.25 2.16 2.73
C MET A 212 1.57 3.15 1.78
N ILE A 213 0.53 2.72 1.06
CA ILE A 213 -0.45 3.58 0.38
C ILE A 213 -1.84 2.97 0.60
N PHE A 214 -2.88 3.79 0.75
CA PHE A 214 -4.25 3.27 0.86
C PHE A 214 -4.75 2.75 -0.48
N ASP A 215 -5.76 1.89 -0.42
CA ASP A 215 -6.66 1.64 -1.53
C ASP A 215 -8.10 2.03 -1.13
N ASP A 216 -9.11 1.47 -1.77
CA ASP A 216 -10.51 1.77 -1.49
C ASP A 216 -11.00 1.23 -0.15
N HIS A 217 -10.71 -0.02 0.25
CA HIS A 217 -11.23 -0.56 1.51
C HIS A 217 -10.71 0.17 2.75
N ASP A 218 -9.61 0.95 2.64
CA ASP A 218 -9.20 1.90 3.66
C ASP A 218 -10.26 2.99 3.93
N VAL A 219 -11.19 3.22 3.00
CA VAL A 219 -12.35 4.12 3.11
C VAL A 219 -13.66 3.37 2.94
N ILE A 220 -13.93 2.82 1.76
CA ILE A 220 -15.06 1.96 1.38
C ILE A 220 -14.78 1.36 0.01
N ASP A 221 -15.19 0.13 -0.27
CA ASP A 221 -15.18 -0.48 -1.61
C ASP A 221 -15.64 0.51 -2.69
N ASP A 222 -14.96 0.50 -3.84
CA ASP A 222 -15.25 1.36 -4.99
C ASP A 222 -15.00 2.87 -4.71
N TRP A 223 -14.25 3.22 -3.66
CA TRP A 223 -14.01 4.63 -3.32
C TRP A 223 -13.42 5.40 -4.51
N ASN A 224 -14.15 6.46 -4.90
CA ASN A 224 -13.86 7.29 -6.06
C ASN A 224 -13.89 6.52 -7.40
N THR A 225 -14.82 5.56 -7.55
CA THR A 225 -15.04 4.86 -8.83
C THR A 225 -15.69 5.76 -9.89
N SER A 226 -16.55 6.73 -9.55
CA SER A 226 -17.12 7.68 -10.54
C SER A 226 -17.71 8.95 -9.92
N ALA A 227 -17.94 9.98 -10.74
CA ALA A 227 -18.61 11.20 -10.29
C ALA A 227 -20.06 10.93 -9.83
N ALA A 228 -20.78 10.05 -10.53
CA ALA A 228 -22.15 9.67 -10.15
C ALA A 228 -22.18 8.88 -8.84
N TRP A 229 -21.23 7.96 -8.63
CA TRP A 229 -21.05 7.27 -7.35
C TRP A 229 -20.76 8.28 -6.22
N LEU A 230 -19.87 9.25 -6.45
CA LEU A 230 -19.52 10.24 -5.44
C LEU A 230 -20.72 11.15 -5.09
N GLU A 231 -21.55 11.51 -6.08
CA GLU A 231 -22.79 12.26 -5.84
C GLU A 231 -23.75 11.48 -4.95
N ASP A 232 -23.98 10.19 -5.24
CA ASP A 232 -24.82 9.31 -4.41
C ASP A 232 -24.28 9.21 -2.98
N MET A 233 -22.97 9.03 -2.82
CA MET A 233 -22.34 8.93 -1.50
C MET A 233 -22.48 10.23 -0.71
N ARG A 234 -22.26 11.39 -1.36
CA ARG A 234 -22.43 12.72 -0.75
C ARG A 234 -23.88 13.01 -0.34
N ALA A 235 -24.86 12.34 -0.94
CA ALA A 235 -26.25 12.45 -0.51
C ALA A 235 -26.55 11.65 0.78
N THR A 236 -25.68 10.72 1.18
CA THR A 236 -25.84 10.00 2.44
C THR A 236 -25.38 10.86 3.63
N PRO A 237 -26.08 10.80 4.78
CA PRO A 237 -25.78 11.68 5.92
C PRO A 237 -24.47 11.34 6.64
N TRP A 238 -23.94 10.12 6.47
CA TRP A 238 -22.78 9.62 7.19
C TRP A 238 -21.47 9.73 6.39
N TRP A 239 -21.54 9.85 5.05
CA TRP A 239 -20.36 9.80 4.19
C TRP A 239 -19.28 10.82 4.55
N ARG A 240 -19.69 12.06 4.83
CA ARG A 240 -18.74 13.13 5.16
C ARG A 240 -17.90 12.79 6.39
N GLU A 241 -18.52 12.25 7.45
CA GLU A 241 -17.78 11.91 8.67
C GLU A 241 -16.78 10.78 8.40
N ARG A 242 -17.23 9.74 7.68
CA ARG A 242 -16.39 8.60 7.33
C ARG A 242 -15.19 9.01 6.48
N LEU A 243 -15.42 9.76 5.39
CA LEU A 243 -14.36 10.19 4.49
C LEU A 243 -13.29 11.01 5.22
N LEU A 244 -13.72 12.01 6.01
CA LEU A 244 -12.78 12.84 6.77
C LEU A 244 -12.02 12.00 7.78
N SER A 245 -12.70 11.14 8.52
CA SER A 245 -12.06 10.24 9.50
C SER A 245 -11.09 9.25 8.86
N GLY A 246 -11.41 8.72 7.69
CA GLY A 246 -10.54 7.85 6.90
C GLY A 246 -9.25 8.57 6.49
N LEU A 247 -9.36 9.77 5.91
CA LEU A 247 -8.19 10.58 5.54
C LEU A 247 -7.33 10.98 6.74
N MET A 248 -7.97 11.39 7.85
CA MET A 248 -7.27 11.73 9.09
C MET A 248 -6.53 10.51 9.66
N SER A 249 -7.19 9.36 9.74
CA SER A 249 -6.60 8.14 10.29
C SER A 249 -5.47 7.62 9.40
N TYR A 250 -5.63 7.65 8.08
CA TYR A 250 -4.59 7.32 7.12
C TYR A 250 -3.37 8.23 7.28
N TRP A 251 -3.57 9.53 7.43
CA TRP A 251 -2.47 10.48 7.62
C TRP A 251 -1.59 10.09 8.82
N VAL A 252 -2.22 9.82 9.97
CA VAL A 252 -1.51 9.49 11.22
C VAL A 252 -0.86 8.11 11.18
N HIS A 253 -1.59 7.09 10.74
CA HIS A 253 -1.17 5.69 10.86
C HIS A 253 -0.25 5.27 9.71
N GLN A 254 -0.49 5.75 8.49
CA GLN A 254 0.22 5.29 7.29
C GLN A 254 1.11 6.39 6.68
N HIS A 255 0.54 7.54 6.31
CA HIS A 255 1.23 8.55 5.48
C HIS A 255 2.44 9.17 6.17
N LEU A 256 2.30 9.66 7.41
CA LEU A 256 3.40 10.30 8.15
C LEU A 256 4.64 9.41 8.22
N GLY A 257 4.45 8.11 8.39
CA GLY A 257 5.55 7.16 8.46
C GLY A 257 6.27 6.94 7.13
N ASN A 258 5.68 7.32 6.00
CA ASN A 258 6.33 7.17 4.69
C ASN A 258 7.41 8.24 4.46
N LEU A 259 7.23 9.41 5.06
CA LEU A 259 8.08 10.59 4.90
C LEU A 259 9.46 10.37 5.55
N SER A 260 10.50 10.86 4.88
CA SER A 260 11.85 10.94 5.47
C SER A 260 11.89 11.93 6.64
N PRO A 261 12.89 11.84 7.54
CA PRO A 261 13.06 12.83 8.61
C PRO A 261 13.13 14.27 8.10
N ALA A 262 13.73 14.50 6.94
CA ALA A 262 13.81 15.83 6.31
C ALA A 262 12.45 16.31 5.79
N GLU A 263 11.67 15.43 5.16
CA GLU A 263 10.30 15.74 4.71
C GLU A 263 9.37 16.00 5.90
N LEU A 264 9.43 15.17 6.95
CA LEU A 264 8.68 15.37 8.20
C LEU A 264 9.00 16.73 8.83
N ALA A 265 10.27 17.11 8.89
CA ALA A 265 10.68 18.40 9.44
C ALA A 265 10.18 19.60 8.62
N ALA A 266 9.93 19.41 7.33
CA ALA A 266 9.41 20.43 6.42
C ALA A 266 7.88 20.39 6.26
N ASP A 267 7.20 19.37 6.78
CA ASP A 267 5.75 19.18 6.63
C ASP A 267 4.97 20.21 7.48
N PRO A 268 4.19 21.11 6.85
CA PRO A 268 3.51 22.18 7.55
C PRO A 268 2.38 21.68 8.46
N LEU A 269 1.70 20.60 8.08
CA LEU A 269 0.61 20.03 8.89
C LEU A 269 1.19 19.33 10.12
N TYR A 270 2.25 18.56 9.95
CA TYR A 270 2.95 17.89 11.05
C TYR A 270 3.51 18.91 12.04
N ALA A 271 4.08 20.02 11.56
CA ALA A 271 4.48 21.13 12.40
C ALA A 271 3.27 21.71 13.16
N ALA A 272 2.16 21.99 12.48
CA ALA A 272 0.96 22.57 13.10
C ALA A 272 0.38 21.68 14.20
N VAL A 273 0.18 20.38 13.95
CA VAL A 273 -0.44 19.47 14.95
C VAL A 273 0.46 19.25 16.17
N ARG A 274 1.78 19.43 16.04
CA ARG A 274 2.73 19.26 17.15
C ARG A 274 2.80 20.48 18.07
N GLU A 275 2.55 21.66 17.54
CA GLU A 275 2.55 22.92 18.31
C GLU A 275 1.23 23.15 19.05
N LEU A 276 0.17 22.43 18.68
CA LEU A 276 -1.14 22.51 19.34
C LEU A 276 -1.26 21.46 20.46
N PRO A 277 -1.98 21.77 21.56
CA PRO A 277 -2.35 20.77 22.56
C PRO A 277 -3.21 19.64 21.98
N ASP A 278 -4.03 19.97 20.98
CA ASP A 278 -4.85 19.05 20.21
C ASP A 278 -4.87 19.50 18.74
N GLY A 279 -4.33 18.67 17.85
CA GLY A 279 -4.24 18.92 16.41
C GLY A 279 -5.46 18.45 15.60
N THR A 280 -6.52 17.99 16.27
CA THR A 280 -7.72 17.43 15.60
C THR A 280 -8.31 18.37 14.57
N ASP A 281 -8.53 19.63 14.92
CA ASP A 281 -9.20 20.59 14.05
C ASP A 281 -8.35 20.93 12.82
N GLU A 282 -7.02 21.06 12.98
CA GLU A 282 -6.10 21.28 11.86
C GLU A 282 -6.06 20.09 10.91
N LEU A 283 -5.96 18.87 11.44
CA LEU A 283 -5.96 17.67 10.62
C LEU A 283 -7.32 17.45 9.92
N ARG A 284 -8.42 17.77 10.60
CA ARG A 284 -9.77 17.70 10.02
C ARG A 284 -9.97 18.76 8.93
N ALA A 285 -9.44 19.98 9.12
CA ALA A 285 -9.45 21.02 8.10
C ALA A 285 -8.64 20.62 6.87
N PHE A 286 -7.47 19.99 7.08
CA PHE A 286 -6.68 19.40 6.00
C PHE A 286 -7.45 18.32 5.24
N ALA A 287 -8.11 17.38 5.94
CA ALA A 287 -8.95 16.36 5.31
C ALA A 287 -10.12 16.96 4.52
N CYS A 288 -10.76 18.03 5.04
CA CYS A 288 -11.80 18.77 4.32
C CYS A 288 -11.26 19.39 3.04
N LYS A 289 -10.04 19.94 3.08
CA LYS A 289 -9.38 20.52 1.91
C LYS A 289 -9.05 19.44 0.87
N ALA A 290 -8.56 18.28 1.30
CA ALA A 290 -8.26 17.15 0.42
C ALA A 290 -9.50 16.61 -0.30
N ASP A 291 -10.66 16.49 0.37
CA ASP A 291 -11.94 16.11 -0.28
C ASP A 291 -12.44 17.20 -1.24
N ALA A 292 -12.35 18.47 -0.86
CA ALA A 292 -12.85 19.58 -1.67
C ALA A 292 -12.00 19.83 -2.93
N ASP A 293 -10.69 19.67 -2.82
CA ASP A 293 -9.71 19.87 -3.88
C ASP A 293 -8.63 18.78 -3.79
N PRO A 294 -8.76 17.68 -4.54
CA PRO A 294 -7.75 16.62 -4.59
C PRO A 294 -6.36 17.09 -5.01
N SER A 295 -6.24 18.24 -5.70
CA SER A 295 -4.93 18.79 -6.09
C SER A 295 -4.21 19.50 -4.95
N SER A 296 -4.90 19.75 -3.84
CA SER A 296 -4.37 20.49 -2.70
C SER A 296 -3.46 19.67 -1.78
N VAL A 297 -3.48 18.35 -1.92
CA VAL A 297 -2.73 17.38 -1.11
C VAL A 297 -2.16 16.31 -2.03
N ARG A 298 -0.92 15.89 -1.75
CA ARG A 298 -0.28 14.77 -2.43
C ARG A 298 -0.02 13.65 -1.43
N TRP A 299 -0.66 12.51 -1.64
CA TRP A 299 -0.40 11.29 -0.86
C TRP A 299 0.72 10.44 -1.48
N SER A 300 0.97 10.60 -2.79
CA SER A 300 2.11 10.00 -3.50
C SER A 300 3.45 10.45 -2.90
N TYR A 301 4.44 9.57 -2.87
CA TYR A 301 5.75 9.90 -2.32
C TYR A 301 6.89 9.12 -3.01
N ARG A 302 8.11 9.61 -2.80
CA ARG A 302 9.33 8.98 -3.29
C ARG A 302 10.17 8.47 -2.13
N ARG A 303 10.75 7.28 -2.29
CA ARG A 303 11.78 6.75 -1.39
C ARG A 303 12.93 6.20 -2.18
N ASP A 304 14.15 6.59 -1.82
CA ASP A 304 15.37 6.02 -2.39
C ASP A 304 16.04 5.11 -1.35
N PHE A 305 16.25 3.85 -1.72
CA PHE A 305 17.01 2.86 -0.97
C PHE A 305 18.32 2.61 -1.70
N GLY A 306 19.34 3.43 -1.37
CA GLY A 306 20.58 3.44 -2.14
C GLY A 306 20.32 3.75 -3.61
N ARG A 307 20.58 2.77 -4.50
CA ARG A 307 20.37 2.89 -5.96
C ARG A 307 19.02 2.30 -6.42
N VAL A 308 18.07 2.08 -5.52
CA VAL A 308 16.71 1.66 -5.84
C VAL A 308 15.76 2.82 -5.54
N ARG A 309 15.07 3.34 -6.56
CA ARG A 309 14.05 4.37 -6.39
C ARG A 309 12.66 3.75 -6.36
N VAL A 310 11.87 4.08 -5.36
CA VAL A 310 10.45 3.77 -5.24
C VAL A 310 9.65 5.04 -5.43
N LEU A 311 8.72 5.02 -6.37
CA LEU A 311 7.67 6.03 -6.53
C LEU A 311 6.35 5.38 -6.16
N MET A 312 5.82 5.70 -4.99
CA MET A 312 4.52 5.22 -4.54
C MET A 312 3.45 6.22 -4.99
N VAL A 313 2.47 5.74 -5.74
CA VAL A 313 1.47 6.56 -6.42
C VAL A 313 0.11 6.31 -5.79
N ASP A 314 -0.55 7.39 -5.37
CA ASP A 314 -1.95 7.37 -4.97
C ASP A 314 -2.84 7.23 -6.21
N THR A 315 -3.58 6.13 -6.29
CA THR A 315 -4.51 5.82 -7.38
C THR A 315 -5.99 5.89 -6.98
N ARG A 316 -6.31 6.50 -5.83
CA ARG A 316 -7.68 6.63 -5.30
C ARG A 316 -8.06 8.08 -5.04
N ALA A 317 -7.33 8.81 -4.20
CA ALA A 317 -7.68 10.21 -3.90
C ALA A 317 -7.21 11.17 -5.01
N ALA A 318 -6.18 10.80 -5.77
CA ALA A 318 -5.68 11.59 -6.90
C ALA A 318 -6.56 11.56 -8.17
N ARG A 319 -7.64 10.76 -8.20
CA ARG A 319 -8.46 10.56 -9.40
C ARG A 319 -9.20 11.83 -9.82
N VAL A 320 -9.31 12.04 -11.12
CA VAL A 320 -10.27 12.99 -11.72
C VAL A 320 -11.48 12.19 -12.17
N LEU A 321 -12.64 12.50 -11.58
CA LEU A 321 -13.87 11.73 -11.77
C LEU A 321 -14.82 12.30 -12.82
N ASP A 322 -14.61 13.54 -13.25
CA ASP A 322 -15.32 14.13 -14.39
C ASP A 322 -15.19 13.20 -15.60
N GLU A 323 -16.30 12.80 -16.21
CA GLU A 323 -16.28 11.73 -17.21
C GLU A 323 -15.62 12.16 -18.53
N ASP A 324 -15.66 13.45 -18.87
CA ASP A 324 -15.05 13.97 -20.10
C ASP A 324 -13.53 14.12 -19.95
N ASP A 325 -13.06 14.46 -18.75
CA ASP A 325 -11.64 14.64 -18.42
C ASP A 325 -11.07 13.55 -17.47
N ARG A 326 -11.73 12.39 -17.41
CA ARG A 326 -11.47 11.34 -16.42
C ARG A 326 -10.01 10.87 -16.45
N ALA A 327 -9.33 10.90 -15.31
CA ALA A 327 -7.94 10.52 -15.18
C ALA A 327 -7.67 9.74 -13.89
N MET A 328 -6.79 8.72 -13.96
CA MET A 328 -6.35 7.98 -12.79
C MET A 328 -5.58 8.89 -11.84
N LEU A 329 -4.75 9.77 -12.42
CA LEU A 329 -3.97 10.76 -11.70
C LEU A 329 -4.33 12.14 -12.21
N HIS A 330 -4.63 13.05 -11.27
CA HIS A 330 -4.73 14.47 -11.56
C HIS A 330 -3.48 14.97 -12.32
N PRO A 331 -3.58 15.96 -13.23
CA PRO A 331 -2.44 16.43 -14.03
C PRO A 331 -1.20 16.81 -13.21
N GLY A 332 -1.39 17.41 -12.03
CA GLY A 332 -0.29 17.74 -11.11
C GLY A 332 0.42 16.51 -10.52
N GLU A 333 -0.31 15.42 -10.26
CA GLU A 333 0.26 14.13 -9.83
C GLU A 333 0.97 13.43 -10.99
N THR A 334 0.42 13.52 -12.20
CA THR A 334 1.06 13.00 -13.42
C THR A 334 2.40 13.68 -13.69
N GLU A 335 2.45 15.01 -13.57
CA GLU A 335 3.70 15.76 -13.75
C GLU A 335 4.70 15.45 -12.65
N TRP A 336 4.28 15.40 -11.39
CA TRP A 336 5.16 15.01 -10.29
C TRP A 336 5.75 13.61 -10.51
N LEU A 337 4.93 12.62 -10.89
CA LEU A 337 5.40 11.26 -11.15
C LEU A 337 6.44 11.26 -12.28
N ARG A 338 6.19 12.03 -13.35
CA ARG A 338 7.13 12.22 -14.45
C ARG A 338 8.44 12.86 -14.01
N GLU A 339 8.38 13.95 -13.26
CA GLU A 339 9.56 14.63 -12.72
C GLU A 339 10.38 13.68 -11.84
N GLN A 340 9.76 12.97 -10.91
CA GLN A 340 10.46 12.06 -10.00
C GLN A 340 11.03 10.82 -10.70
N ALA A 341 10.37 10.31 -11.74
CA ALA A 341 10.85 9.18 -12.53
C ALA A 341 11.99 9.56 -13.49
N LEU A 342 12.12 10.84 -13.86
CA LEU A 342 13.14 11.31 -14.80
C LEU A 342 14.27 12.11 -14.13
N ALA A 343 14.10 12.53 -12.87
CA ALA A 343 15.12 13.21 -12.10
C ALA A 343 16.34 12.30 -11.89
N GLU A 344 17.53 12.77 -12.28
CA GLU A 344 18.80 12.11 -11.97
C GLU A 344 18.82 10.62 -12.33
N ARG A 345 18.38 10.22 -13.54
CA ARG A 345 18.21 8.80 -13.90
C ARG A 345 19.47 7.92 -13.71
N GLY A 346 20.67 8.49 -13.78
CA GLY A 346 21.92 7.78 -13.48
C GLY A 346 22.15 7.47 -11.98
N SER A 347 21.36 8.05 -11.08
CA SER A 347 21.51 7.86 -9.63
C SER A 347 20.92 6.54 -9.12
N TYR A 348 20.07 5.86 -9.90
CA TYR A 348 19.47 4.58 -9.55
C TYR A 348 19.65 3.53 -10.65
N ASP A 349 19.73 2.27 -10.24
CA ASP A 349 19.78 1.11 -11.13
C ASP A 349 18.41 0.44 -11.31
N HIS A 350 17.48 0.70 -10.39
CA HIS A 350 16.13 0.13 -10.40
C HIS A 350 15.10 1.20 -10.08
N LEU A 351 14.10 1.35 -10.95
CA LEU A 351 12.91 2.16 -10.70
C LEU A 351 11.73 1.24 -10.39
N LEU A 352 11.14 1.39 -9.20
CA LEU A 352 9.93 0.72 -8.76
C LEU A 352 8.79 1.74 -8.73
N ILE A 353 7.68 1.45 -9.40
CA ILE A 353 6.45 2.25 -9.35
C ILE A 353 5.43 1.44 -8.58
N GLY A 354 5.13 1.82 -7.34
CA GLY A 354 4.07 1.23 -6.54
C GLY A 354 2.75 1.91 -6.82
N THR A 355 1.70 1.13 -7.07
CA THR A 355 0.32 1.59 -7.28
C THR A 355 -0.61 0.54 -6.71
N SER A 356 -1.74 0.94 -6.13
CA SER A 356 -2.68 -0.04 -5.59
C SER A 356 -3.29 -0.91 -6.70
N LEU A 357 -3.56 -0.30 -7.86
CA LEU A 357 -4.19 -0.94 -9.00
C LEU A 357 -3.20 -1.41 -10.07
N PRO A 358 -3.34 -2.63 -10.65
CA PRO A 358 -2.53 -3.08 -11.78
C PRO A 358 -2.66 -2.21 -13.03
N TRP A 359 -1.50 -1.87 -13.61
CA TRP A 359 -1.39 -1.24 -14.93
C TRP A 359 -1.79 -2.20 -16.08
N LEU A 360 -1.30 -3.43 -16.08
CA LEU A 360 -1.50 -4.49 -17.09
C LEU A 360 -2.38 -5.61 -16.56
N LEU A 361 -3.65 -5.62 -16.95
CA LEU A 361 -4.65 -6.60 -16.52
C LEU A 361 -4.73 -7.86 -17.40
N PRO A 362 -5.44 -8.92 -16.97
CA PRO A 362 -5.91 -9.96 -17.88
C PRO A 362 -6.61 -9.35 -19.10
N HIS A 363 -6.28 -9.82 -20.31
CA HIS A 363 -6.68 -9.17 -21.56
C HIS A 363 -8.17 -8.85 -21.66
N LEU A 364 -9.04 -9.77 -21.23
CA LEU A 364 -10.48 -9.53 -21.27
C LEU A 364 -10.93 -8.44 -20.30
N VAL A 365 -10.35 -8.39 -19.09
CA VAL A 365 -10.69 -7.36 -18.09
C VAL A 365 -10.26 -6.00 -18.61
N HIS A 366 -9.01 -5.88 -19.10
CA HIS A 366 -8.51 -4.65 -19.71
C HIS A 366 -9.42 -4.14 -20.85
N ASP A 367 -9.75 -5.02 -21.81
CA ASP A 367 -10.60 -4.63 -22.94
C ASP A 367 -12.04 -4.31 -22.50
N ALA A 368 -12.55 -4.96 -21.45
CA ALA A 368 -13.88 -4.71 -20.90
C ALA A 368 -13.95 -3.35 -20.18
N GLU A 369 -12.92 -2.97 -19.43
CA GLU A 369 -12.82 -1.66 -18.78
C GLU A 369 -12.67 -0.53 -19.80
N ALA A 370 -11.77 -0.68 -20.77
CA ALA A 370 -11.62 0.31 -21.84
C ALA A 370 -12.92 0.46 -22.66
N TRP A 371 -13.64 -0.64 -22.87
CA TRP A 371 -14.97 -0.63 -23.47
C TRP A 371 -16.01 0.06 -22.60
N ASN A 372 -16.05 -0.24 -21.29
CA ASN A 372 -16.93 0.39 -20.33
C ASN A 372 -16.71 1.91 -20.29
N ALA A 373 -15.46 2.37 -20.17
CA ALA A 373 -15.11 3.77 -20.19
C ALA A 373 -15.58 4.48 -21.48
N ALA A 374 -15.45 3.82 -22.63
CA ALA A 374 -15.98 4.36 -23.89
C ALA A 374 -17.52 4.44 -23.90
N LEU A 375 -18.22 3.46 -23.31
CA LEU A 375 -19.67 3.53 -23.19
C LEU A 375 -20.10 4.69 -22.30
N CYS A 376 -19.47 4.86 -21.13
CA CYS A 376 -19.79 5.91 -20.16
C CYS A 376 -19.60 7.31 -20.75
N ARG A 377 -18.53 7.54 -21.53
CA ARG A 377 -18.34 8.77 -22.33
C ARG A 377 -19.37 8.99 -23.45
N GLY A 378 -20.28 8.04 -23.67
CA GLY A 378 -21.37 8.21 -24.63
C GLY A 378 -21.03 7.90 -26.08
N GLU A 379 -19.94 7.17 -26.36
CA GLU A 379 -19.56 6.72 -27.72
C GLU A 379 -20.68 5.96 -28.46
N ARG A 380 -21.63 5.42 -27.70
CA ARG A 380 -22.81 4.70 -28.19
C ARG A 380 -24.14 5.36 -27.81
N GLY A 381 -24.10 6.60 -27.34
CA GLY A 381 -25.25 7.41 -26.93
C GLY A 381 -25.70 7.15 -25.49
N ALA A 382 -26.58 8.03 -24.99
CA ALA A 382 -26.93 8.13 -23.57
C ALA A 382 -27.50 6.85 -22.93
N ARG A 383 -28.18 5.99 -23.71
CA ARG A 383 -28.69 4.70 -23.19
C ARG A 383 -27.55 3.77 -22.81
N TRP A 384 -26.52 3.70 -23.65
CA TRP A 384 -25.33 2.89 -23.40
C TRP A 384 -24.44 3.51 -22.33
N ALA A 385 -24.38 4.84 -22.22
CA ALA A 385 -23.68 5.51 -21.12
C ALA A 385 -24.24 5.12 -19.76
N ARG A 386 -25.57 5.18 -19.58
CA ARG A 386 -26.21 4.74 -18.33
C ARG A 386 -25.99 3.26 -18.02
N PHE A 387 -26.05 2.41 -19.05
CA PHE A 387 -25.74 0.98 -18.88
C PHE A 387 -24.27 0.76 -18.51
N GLY A 388 -23.35 1.51 -19.14
CA GLY A 388 -21.92 1.47 -18.83
C GLY A 388 -21.67 1.85 -17.37
N GLU A 389 -22.28 2.93 -16.90
CA GLU A 389 -22.12 3.39 -15.52
C GLU A 389 -22.68 2.37 -14.50
N ASP A 390 -23.87 1.83 -14.79
CA ASP A 390 -24.47 0.75 -13.99
C ASP A 390 -23.63 -0.54 -14.01
N LEU A 391 -22.91 -0.84 -15.11
CA LEU A 391 -21.98 -1.95 -15.17
C LEU A 391 -20.67 -1.67 -14.43
N ARG A 392 -20.16 -0.44 -14.51
CA ARG A 392 -18.91 0.00 -13.86
C ARG A 392 -18.95 -0.25 -12.36
N ARG A 393 -20.02 0.24 -11.72
CA ARG A 393 -20.27 0.18 -10.27
C ARG A 393 -20.66 -1.19 -9.71
N ARG A 394 -20.84 -2.20 -10.57
CA ARG A 394 -21.26 -3.56 -10.14
C ARG A 394 -20.18 -4.60 -10.38
N ALA A 395 -19.10 -4.21 -11.06
CA ALA A 395 -18.05 -5.09 -11.51
C ALA A 395 -16.66 -4.46 -11.35
N ASP A 396 -16.59 -3.38 -10.56
CA ASP A 396 -15.37 -2.75 -10.07
C ASP A 396 -14.41 -2.43 -11.23
N LEU A 397 -14.97 -1.83 -12.29
CA LEU A 397 -14.26 -1.53 -13.53
C LEU A 397 -13.50 -0.21 -13.41
N GLU A 398 -12.47 -0.20 -12.57
CA GLU A 398 -11.82 1.03 -12.12
C GLU A 398 -10.28 0.97 -12.10
N HIS A 399 -9.67 -0.05 -12.72
CA HIS A 399 -8.22 -0.09 -12.87
C HIS A 399 -7.71 0.89 -13.92
N TRP A 400 -6.40 0.90 -14.15
CA TRP A 400 -5.76 1.78 -15.15
C TRP A 400 -6.42 1.70 -16.54
N ALA A 401 -6.96 0.56 -16.95
CA ALA A 401 -7.61 0.42 -18.27
C ALA A 401 -8.96 1.16 -18.36
N ALA A 402 -9.62 1.42 -17.23
CA ALA A 402 -10.79 2.28 -17.13
C ALA A 402 -10.44 3.77 -17.33
N PHE A 403 -9.16 4.13 -17.33
CA PHE A 403 -8.64 5.49 -17.57
C PHE A 403 -7.66 5.51 -18.75
N PRO A 404 -8.14 5.39 -20.00
CA PRO A 404 -7.27 5.15 -21.17
C PRO A 404 -6.17 6.19 -21.37
N ALA A 405 -6.45 7.47 -21.12
CA ALA A 405 -5.47 8.54 -21.23
C ALA A 405 -4.35 8.39 -20.19
N SER A 406 -4.69 8.12 -18.93
CA SER A 406 -3.70 7.88 -17.87
C SER A 406 -2.92 6.58 -18.09
N PHE A 407 -3.56 5.51 -18.58
CA PHE A 407 -2.87 4.29 -18.99
C PHE A 407 -1.81 4.57 -20.06
N ALA A 408 -2.16 5.38 -21.07
CA ALA A 408 -1.24 5.75 -22.13
C ALA A 408 -0.09 6.64 -21.62
N ALA A 409 -0.39 7.60 -20.73
CA ALA A 409 0.60 8.47 -20.12
C ALA A 409 1.61 7.69 -19.26
N LEU A 410 1.14 6.79 -18.39
CA LEU A 410 2.01 5.93 -17.59
C LEU A 410 2.86 5.02 -18.48
N THR A 411 2.26 4.41 -19.51
CA THR A 411 2.98 3.58 -20.48
C THR A 411 4.11 4.36 -21.16
N GLY A 412 3.82 5.60 -21.59
CA GLY A 412 4.81 6.48 -22.21
C GLY A 412 5.93 6.88 -21.25
N LEU A 413 5.59 7.17 -19.99
CA LEU A 413 6.58 7.48 -18.95
C LEU A 413 7.49 6.29 -18.67
N ILE A 414 6.94 5.08 -18.53
CA ILE A 414 7.71 3.85 -18.33
C ILE A 414 8.67 3.62 -19.49
N ALA A 415 8.20 3.78 -20.73
CA ALA A 415 9.05 3.65 -21.92
C ALA A 415 10.19 4.68 -21.91
N GLN A 416 9.87 5.94 -21.58
CA GLN A 416 10.85 7.02 -21.54
C GLN A 416 11.89 6.82 -20.43
N ALA A 417 11.45 6.48 -19.21
CA ALA A 417 12.33 6.23 -18.08
C ALA A 417 13.28 5.06 -18.37
N GLY A 418 12.77 4.00 -19.01
CA GLY A 418 13.51 2.81 -19.37
C GLY A 418 14.37 2.90 -20.64
N SER A 419 14.48 4.06 -21.30
CA SER A 419 15.22 4.21 -22.56
C SER A 419 16.33 5.26 -22.48
N GLY A 420 17.41 5.01 -23.23
CA GLY A 420 18.59 5.89 -23.35
C GLY A 420 19.77 5.47 -22.47
N ALA A 421 20.88 6.22 -22.59
CA ALA A 421 22.14 5.88 -21.93
C ALA A 421 22.04 5.80 -20.39
N ASP A 422 21.17 6.61 -19.80
CA ASP A 422 20.93 6.65 -18.35
C ASP A 422 19.75 5.77 -17.90
N ALA A 423 19.31 4.81 -18.74
CA ALA A 423 18.22 3.93 -18.37
C ALA A 423 18.61 3.02 -17.18
N PRO A 424 17.70 2.82 -16.20
CA PRO A 424 17.91 1.83 -15.15
C PRO A 424 17.97 0.42 -15.75
N ALA A 425 18.48 -0.54 -14.99
CA ALA A 425 18.43 -1.94 -15.39
C ALA A 425 17.00 -2.47 -15.42
N THR A 426 16.13 -1.98 -14.53
CA THR A 426 14.71 -2.36 -14.50
C THR A 426 13.79 -1.17 -14.26
N VAL A 427 12.60 -1.24 -14.87
CA VAL A 427 11.42 -0.46 -14.47
C VAL A 427 10.33 -1.46 -14.08
N LEU A 428 10.01 -1.56 -12.79
CA LEU A 428 9.07 -2.55 -12.25
C LEU A 428 7.84 -1.83 -11.70
N VAL A 429 6.65 -2.19 -12.19
CA VAL A 429 5.38 -1.73 -11.63
C VAL A 429 4.92 -2.77 -10.61
N LEU A 430 4.73 -2.36 -9.35
CA LEU A 430 4.27 -3.21 -8.26
C LEU A 430 2.80 -2.87 -7.97
N SER A 431 1.94 -3.89 -7.90
CA SER A 431 0.50 -3.64 -7.69
C SER A 431 -0.23 -4.69 -6.86
N GLY A 432 -1.45 -4.34 -6.45
CA GLY A 432 -2.35 -5.09 -5.55
C GLY A 432 -3.77 -5.29 -6.10
N ASP A 433 -4.76 -5.15 -5.22
CA ASP A 433 -6.22 -5.10 -5.45
C ASP A 433 -6.90 -6.43 -5.89
N VAL A 434 -6.40 -7.08 -6.94
CA VAL A 434 -7.16 -8.12 -7.66
C VAL A 434 -7.23 -9.53 -7.01
N HIS A 435 -6.83 -9.68 -5.75
CA HIS A 435 -6.82 -10.88 -4.91
C HIS A 435 -6.17 -12.15 -5.53
N HIS A 436 -5.21 -11.94 -6.44
CA HIS A 436 -4.32 -12.98 -6.95
C HIS A 436 -2.96 -12.39 -7.33
N ALA A 437 -1.98 -13.26 -7.60
CA ALA A 437 -0.65 -12.83 -8.03
C ALA A 437 -0.33 -13.24 -9.47
N TYR A 438 0.41 -12.40 -10.19
CA TYR A 438 0.90 -12.70 -11.54
C TYR A 438 2.06 -11.80 -11.94
N VAL A 439 2.75 -12.19 -13.02
CA VAL A 439 3.77 -11.37 -13.68
C VAL A 439 3.33 -11.11 -15.11
N ALA A 440 3.27 -9.84 -15.51
CA ALA A 440 2.98 -9.42 -16.87
C ALA A 440 4.19 -8.71 -17.50
N GLU A 441 4.43 -9.00 -18.78
CA GLU A 441 5.53 -8.42 -19.56
C GLU A 441 4.98 -7.65 -20.76
N PRO A 442 5.27 -6.33 -20.88
CA PRO A 442 4.87 -5.53 -22.02
C PRO A 442 5.61 -5.94 -23.30
N VAL A 443 4.94 -5.75 -24.42
CA VAL A 443 5.40 -5.97 -25.80
C VAL A 443 5.24 -4.66 -26.54
N TRP A 444 6.38 -4.05 -26.86
CA TRP A 444 6.47 -2.71 -27.41
C TRP A 444 6.42 -2.71 -28.95
N PRO A 445 5.47 -2.00 -29.58
CA PRO A 445 5.38 -1.95 -31.04
C PRO A 445 6.55 -1.22 -31.72
N SER A 446 7.10 -0.19 -31.08
CA SER A 446 8.05 0.77 -31.68
C SER A 446 9.49 0.60 -31.18
N GLY A 447 9.86 -0.61 -30.75
CA GLY A 447 11.14 -0.90 -30.09
C GLY A 447 10.97 -0.97 -28.57
N ALA A 448 11.64 -1.93 -27.94
CA ALA A 448 11.59 -2.11 -26.49
C ALA A 448 12.53 -1.11 -25.79
N PRO A 449 12.19 -0.66 -24.56
CA PRO A 449 13.12 0.05 -23.70
C PRO A 449 14.39 -0.75 -23.44
N ASP A 450 15.49 -0.05 -23.13
CA ASP A 450 16.77 -0.65 -22.73
C ASP A 450 16.65 -1.36 -21.37
N ALA A 451 15.81 -0.83 -20.48
CA ALA A 451 15.49 -1.41 -19.19
C ALA A 451 14.58 -2.64 -19.32
N ARG A 452 14.73 -3.60 -18.40
CA ARG A 452 13.76 -4.67 -18.22
C ARG A 452 12.48 -4.11 -17.59
N VAL A 453 11.38 -4.10 -18.36
CA VAL A 453 10.07 -3.65 -17.86
C VAL A 453 9.17 -4.83 -17.51
N LEU A 454 8.57 -4.81 -16.32
CA LEU A 454 7.60 -5.81 -15.85
C LEU A 454 6.54 -5.18 -14.95
N GLN A 455 5.34 -5.75 -14.95
CA GLN A 455 4.41 -5.61 -13.84
C GLN A 455 4.43 -6.86 -12.97
N LEU A 456 4.49 -6.63 -11.67
CA LEU A 456 4.49 -7.63 -10.61
C LEU A 456 3.29 -7.35 -9.69
N THR A 457 2.26 -8.17 -9.82
CA THR A 457 1.04 -8.02 -9.00
C THR A 457 1.03 -9.09 -7.92
N CYS A 458 0.88 -8.68 -6.66
CA CYS A 458 0.84 -9.57 -5.49
C CYS A 458 -0.24 -9.07 -4.54
N SER A 459 -1.49 -9.46 -4.77
CA SER A 459 -2.61 -8.86 -4.05
C SER A 459 -2.96 -9.54 -2.71
N PRO A 460 -3.13 -10.88 -2.57
CA PRO A 460 -3.61 -11.42 -1.30
C PRO A 460 -2.45 -11.64 -0.33
N VAL A 461 -2.21 -10.73 0.60
CA VAL A 461 -1.37 -11.01 1.79
C VAL A 461 -2.14 -11.85 2.80
N HIS A 462 -3.44 -11.55 2.97
CA HIS A 462 -4.37 -12.33 3.78
C HIS A 462 -5.81 -12.10 3.28
N ASN A 463 -6.16 -12.76 2.16
CA ASN A 463 -7.49 -12.67 1.55
C ASN A 463 -7.76 -13.91 0.66
N SER A 464 -9.03 -14.19 0.36
CA SER A 464 -9.44 -15.33 -0.45
C SER A 464 -10.39 -14.94 -1.58
N VAL A 465 -10.30 -15.67 -2.70
CA VAL A 465 -11.21 -15.52 -3.83
C VAL A 465 -12.02 -16.79 -4.08
N PRO A 466 -13.35 -16.69 -4.28
CA PRO A 466 -14.19 -17.82 -4.64
C PRO A 466 -13.72 -18.54 -5.90
N LEU A 467 -14.00 -19.85 -6.00
CA LEU A 467 -13.54 -20.68 -7.11
C LEU A 467 -14.01 -20.18 -8.49
N SER A 468 -15.22 -19.64 -8.58
CA SER A 468 -15.78 -19.06 -9.81
C SER A 468 -14.92 -17.89 -10.32
N VAL A 469 -14.53 -16.98 -9.42
CA VAL A 469 -13.66 -15.84 -9.72
C VAL A 469 -12.28 -16.31 -10.16
N ARG A 470 -11.72 -17.33 -9.50
CA ARG A 470 -10.43 -17.95 -9.89
C ARG A 470 -10.46 -18.56 -11.29
N ILE A 471 -11.59 -19.12 -11.72
CA ILE A 471 -11.78 -19.63 -13.08
C ILE A 471 -11.88 -18.45 -14.06
N GLY A 472 -12.61 -17.39 -13.70
CA GLY A 472 -12.72 -16.16 -14.47
C GLY A 472 -11.36 -15.52 -14.77
N PHE A 473 -10.52 -15.34 -13.75
CA PHE A 473 -9.17 -14.79 -13.92
C PHE A 473 -8.28 -15.65 -14.84
N ARG A 474 -8.33 -16.99 -14.71
CA ARG A 474 -7.61 -17.89 -15.61
C ARG A 474 -8.10 -17.76 -17.06
N PHE A 475 -9.42 -17.68 -17.24
CA PHE A 475 -10.02 -17.48 -18.55
C PHE A 475 -9.62 -16.13 -19.16
N GLY A 476 -9.57 -15.06 -18.38
CA GLY A 476 -9.22 -13.70 -18.82
C GLY A 476 -7.87 -13.58 -19.53
N TRP A 477 -6.94 -14.50 -19.24
CA TRP A 477 -5.62 -14.58 -19.89
C TRP A 477 -5.59 -15.43 -21.18
N SER A 478 -6.69 -16.10 -21.52
CA SER A 478 -6.73 -17.02 -22.67
C SER A 478 -6.79 -16.29 -24.02
N ALA A 479 -6.37 -16.97 -25.09
CA ALA A 479 -6.50 -16.44 -26.45
C ALA A 479 -7.97 -16.20 -26.87
N ALA A 480 -8.90 -17.03 -26.37
CA ALA A 480 -10.33 -16.88 -26.61
C ALA A 480 -10.88 -15.62 -25.92
N ALA A 481 -10.51 -15.39 -24.66
CA ALA A 481 -10.88 -14.19 -23.91
C ALA A 481 -10.30 -12.93 -24.57
N ARG A 482 -9.06 -12.98 -25.06
CA ARG A 482 -8.46 -11.89 -25.85
C ARG A 482 -9.22 -11.62 -27.16
N ALA A 483 -9.74 -12.67 -27.83
CA ALA A 483 -10.56 -12.48 -29.03
C ALA A 483 -11.93 -11.86 -28.71
N LEU A 484 -12.52 -12.21 -27.56
CA LEU A 484 -13.75 -11.61 -27.06
C LEU A 484 -13.54 -10.13 -26.69
N GLY A 485 -12.48 -9.81 -25.93
CA GLY A 485 -12.12 -8.45 -25.55
C GLY A 485 -11.97 -7.53 -26.77
N ARG A 486 -11.29 -8.00 -27.84
CA ARG A 486 -11.20 -7.25 -29.11
C ARG A 486 -12.56 -6.93 -29.74
N ARG A 487 -13.60 -7.74 -29.51
CA ARG A 487 -14.96 -7.42 -29.96
C ARG A 487 -15.58 -6.31 -29.13
N PHE A 488 -15.37 -6.31 -27.81
CA PHE A 488 -15.78 -5.22 -26.93
C PHE A 488 -15.06 -3.91 -27.31
N ALA A 489 -13.74 -3.93 -27.48
CA ALA A 489 -12.97 -2.75 -27.90
C ALA A 489 -13.48 -2.19 -29.25
N ARG A 490 -13.73 -3.06 -30.25
CA ARG A 490 -14.32 -2.63 -31.53
C ARG A 490 -15.73 -2.07 -31.36
N HIS A 491 -16.54 -2.66 -30.49
CA HIS A 491 -17.84 -2.13 -30.15
C HIS A 491 -17.74 -0.79 -29.41
N GLY A 492 -16.79 -0.57 -28.51
CA GLY A 492 -16.58 0.73 -27.86
C GLY A 492 -15.97 1.80 -28.76
N ARG A 493 -15.48 1.44 -29.96
CA ARG A 493 -14.57 2.29 -30.76
C ARG A 493 -13.31 2.69 -29.98
N CYS A 494 -12.88 1.84 -29.04
CA CYS A 494 -11.74 2.10 -28.20
C CYS A 494 -10.46 2.24 -29.04
N GLU A 495 -9.60 3.16 -28.63
CA GLU A 495 -8.25 3.26 -29.18
C GLU A 495 -7.46 1.97 -28.87
N ARG A 496 -6.48 1.69 -29.71
CA ARG A 496 -5.59 0.55 -29.45
C ARG A 496 -4.63 0.95 -28.32
N PRO A 497 -4.42 0.09 -27.30
CA PRO A 497 -3.43 0.35 -26.28
C PRO A 497 -2.04 0.61 -26.90
N PRO A 498 -1.27 1.59 -26.38
CA PRO A 498 0.08 1.89 -26.88
C PRO A 498 1.08 0.73 -26.70
N VAL A 499 0.73 -0.28 -25.91
CA VAL A 499 1.56 -1.44 -25.62
C VAL A 499 0.70 -2.72 -25.61
N GLY A 500 1.24 -3.82 -26.13
CA GLY A 500 0.67 -5.15 -25.88
C GLY A 500 1.32 -5.79 -24.65
N TRP A 501 0.84 -6.92 -24.16
CA TRP A 501 1.56 -7.66 -23.11
C TRP A 501 1.24 -9.14 -23.16
N ARG A 502 2.01 -9.92 -22.39
CA ARG A 502 1.79 -11.34 -22.16
C ARG A 502 1.92 -11.66 -20.67
N LYS A 503 1.18 -12.67 -20.22
CA LYS A 503 1.39 -13.25 -18.89
C LYS A 503 2.69 -14.05 -18.89
N LYS A 504 3.67 -13.62 -18.10
CA LYS A 504 4.94 -14.32 -17.91
C LYS A 504 4.85 -15.39 -16.83
N GLY A 505 4.06 -15.17 -15.78
CA GLY A 505 3.82 -16.12 -14.69
C GLY A 505 2.44 -15.96 -14.05
N GLY A 506 1.96 -16.99 -13.36
CA GLY A 506 0.65 -17.01 -12.70
C GLY A 506 -0.54 -17.37 -13.61
N PRO A 507 -1.80 -17.04 -13.25
CA PRO A 507 -2.18 -16.48 -11.96
C PRO A 507 -1.98 -17.49 -10.83
N TRP A 508 -1.36 -17.06 -9.75
CA TRP A 508 -1.24 -17.81 -8.50
C TRP A 508 -2.28 -17.32 -7.50
N PHE A 509 -2.76 -18.21 -6.64
CA PHE A 509 -3.85 -17.94 -5.70
C PHE A 509 -3.48 -18.44 -4.30
N GLY A 510 -4.00 -17.78 -3.28
CA GLY A 510 -3.70 -17.98 -1.87
C GLY A 510 -2.75 -16.91 -1.34
N ASN A 511 -2.60 -16.83 -0.03
CA ASN A 511 -1.87 -15.76 0.65
C ASN A 511 -0.37 -15.78 0.34
N GLN A 512 0.15 -14.66 -0.17
CA GLN A 512 1.44 -14.59 -0.86
C GLN A 512 2.19 -13.29 -0.59
N LEU A 513 3.51 -13.36 -0.73
CA LEU A 513 4.40 -12.20 -0.79
C LEU A 513 5.33 -12.35 -1.98
N MET A 514 5.61 -11.24 -2.66
CA MET A 514 6.71 -11.15 -3.60
C MET A 514 7.88 -10.41 -2.95
N THR A 515 9.09 -10.94 -3.12
CA THR A 515 10.33 -10.30 -2.69
C THR A 515 11.25 -10.05 -3.89
N LEU A 516 11.64 -8.79 -4.08
CA LEU A 516 12.66 -8.38 -5.02
C LEU A 516 14.00 -8.31 -4.30
N THR A 517 15.01 -9.01 -4.82
CA THR A 517 16.41 -8.81 -4.41
C THR A 517 17.12 -8.02 -5.52
N LEU A 518 17.53 -6.81 -5.21
CA LEU A 518 18.09 -5.83 -6.14
C LEU A 518 19.53 -5.53 -5.73
N ASN A 519 20.52 -5.80 -6.58
CA ASN A 519 21.92 -5.58 -6.26
C ASN A 519 22.67 -5.07 -7.50
N GLY A 520 23.23 -3.86 -7.40
CA GLY A 520 23.75 -3.15 -8.56
C GLY A 520 22.68 -3.06 -9.64
N ARG A 521 22.97 -3.61 -10.82
CA ARG A 521 22.03 -3.69 -11.95
C ARG A 521 21.30 -5.03 -12.07
N SER A 522 21.52 -5.95 -11.12
CA SER A 522 20.90 -7.28 -11.09
C SER A 522 19.61 -7.27 -10.27
N ALA A 523 18.60 -8.00 -10.75
CA ALA A 523 17.31 -8.10 -10.08
C ALA A 523 16.79 -9.54 -10.12
N ARG A 524 16.32 -10.03 -8.98
CA ARG A 524 15.65 -11.32 -8.83
C ARG A 524 14.31 -11.15 -8.13
N LEU A 525 13.33 -11.93 -8.56
CA LEU A 525 12.01 -12.01 -7.96
C LEU A 525 11.82 -13.39 -7.34
N ARG A 526 11.34 -13.43 -6.10
CA ARG A 526 10.85 -14.63 -5.44
C ARG A 526 9.39 -14.41 -5.05
N LEU A 527 8.50 -15.32 -5.42
CA LEU A 527 7.13 -15.37 -4.92
C LEU A 527 7.02 -16.52 -3.94
N GLU A 528 6.54 -16.22 -2.74
CA GLU A 528 6.34 -17.18 -1.66
C GLU A 528 4.88 -17.19 -1.24
N GLN A 529 4.39 -18.37 -0.88
CA GLN A 529 3.03 -18.58 -0.42
C GLN A 529 3.05 -19.07 1.03
N ALA A 530 2.22 -18.45 1.86
CA ALA A 530 1.97 -18.88 3.23
C ALA A 530 1.29 -20.26 3.25
N GLN A 531 1.83 -21.16 4.07
CA GLN A 531 1.31 -22.51 4.25
C GLN A 531 0.74 -22.69 5.66
N PRO A 532 -0.24 -23.60 5.88
CA PRO A 532 -0.85 -23.80 7.19
C PRO A 532 0.12 -24.16 8.32
N ASN A 533 1.29 -24.70 7.98
CA ASN A 533 2.36 -25.01 8.94
C ASN A 533 3.25 -23.79 9.28
N ARG A 534 2.80 -22.57 8.98
CA ARG A 534 3.55 -21.32 9.21
C ARG A 534 4.90 -21.29 8.49
N VAL A 535 4.96 -21.82 7.26
CA VAL A 535 6.14 -21.76 6.40
C VAL A 535 5.82 -20.99 5.12
N LEU A 536 6.69 -20.06 4.73
CA LEU A 536 6.69 -19.46 3.40
C LEU A 536 7.31 -20.43 2.40
N LYS A 537 6.51 -20.95 1.47
CA LYS A 537 6.98 -21.85 0.42
C LYS A 537 7.20 -21.08 -0.88
N THR A 538 8.39 -21.15 -1.44
CA THR A 538 8.67 -20.60 -2.78
C THR A 538 7.81 -21.29 -3.84
N VAL A 539 7.04 -20.50 -4.58
CA VAL A 539 6.19 -20.94 -5.68
C VAL A 539 6.84 -20.64 -7.03
N GLU A 540 7.55 -19.51 -7.12
CA GLU A 540 8.24 -19.05 -8.31
C GLU A 540 9.50 -18.28 -7.90
N GLU A 541 10.60 -18.50 -8.62
CA GLU A 541 11.81 -17.69 -8.50
C GLU A 541 12.35 -17.39 -9.91
N SER A 542 12.63 -16.12 -10.18
CA SER A 542 12.92 -15.63 -11.53
C SER A 542 14.04 -14.60 -11.50
N THR A 543 15.06 -14.78 -12.34
CA THR A 543 16.07 -13.74 -12.60
C THR A 543 15.49 -12.74 -13.61
N LEU A 544 15.38 -11.48 -13.22
CA LEU A 544 14.82 -10.41 -14.06
C LEU A 544 15.91 -9.76 -14.92
N THR A 545 17.06 -9.48 -14.31
CA THR A 545 18.29 -9.05 -14.98
C THR A 545 19.48 -9.82 -14.40
N PRO A 546 20.43 -10.30 -15.24
CA PRO A 546 21.60 -11.00 -14.77
C PRO A 546 22.58 -10.06 -14.04
N THR A 547 23.50 -10.65 -13.27
CA THR A 547 24.63 -9.96 -12.61
C THR A 547 25.65 -9.42 -13.59
#